data_AF-A0A3Q2P6F3-F1
#
_entry.id   AF-A0A3Q2P6F3-F1
#
_cell.length_a   1.000
_cell.length_b   1.000
_cell.length_c   1.000
_cell.angle_alpha   90.00
_cell.angle_beta   90.00
_cell.angle_gamma   90.00
#
_symmetry.space_group_name_H-M   'P 1'
#
loop_
_entity.id
_entity.type
_entity.pdbx_description
1 polymer ?
#
loop_
_entity_poly.entity_id
_entity_poly.type
_entity_poly.pdbx_seq_one_letter_code
_entity_poly.pdbx_strand_id
1 'polypeptide(L)' 'MLSCRRVHAELCAGKLYAVGGYDGASRQCLSTVEEYDPATDQWCYVADMSTRRSGAGVAVIDKPL' A
#
# COMPACT_ATOMS: atom_id res chain seq x y z
N MET A 1 -8.78 -10.80 4.80
CA MET A 1 -8.02 -11.60 3.80
C MET A 1 -7.87 -10.73 2.56
N LEU A 2 -6.73 -10.05 2.42
CA LEU A 2 -6.47 -9.14 1.30
C LEU A 2 -6.41 -9.95 0.00
N SER A 3 -7.50 -9.91 -0.77
CA SER A 3 -7.61 -10.55 -2.09
C SER A 3 -6.47 -10.06 -3.00
N CYS A 4 -5.77 -11.01 -3.62
CA CYS A 4 -4.72 -10.88 -4.64
C CYS A 4 -4.46 -9.46 -5.16
N ARG A 5 -3.51 -8.75 -4.56
CA ARG A 5 -3.01 -7.47 -5.09
C ARG A 5 -1.62 -7.65 -5.69
N ARG A 6 -1.36 -7.01 -6.83
CA ARG A 6 0.02 -6.61 -7.19
C ARG A 6 0.35 -5.36 -6.38
N VAL A 7 0.89 -5.56 -5.19
CA VAL A 7 1.36 -4.49 -4.31
C VAL A 7 2.82 -4.17 -4.62
N HIS A 8 3.14 -2.88 -4.66
CA HIS A 8 4.50 -2.43 -4.41
C HIS A 8 4.60 -2.24 -2.90
N ALA A 9 5.45 -3.03 -2.26
CA ALA A 9 5.67 -2.99 -0.83
C ALA A 9 7.02 -2.33 -0.55
N GLU A 10 7.04 -1.40 0.38
CA GLU A 10 8.26 -0.75 0.82
C GLU A 10 8.33 -0.71 2.34
N LEU A 11 9.55 -0.84 2.87
CA LEU A 11 9.84 -0.83 4.29
C LEU A 11 10.09 0.61 4.74
N CYS A 12 9.19 1.17 5.54
CA CYS A 12 9.40 2.47 6.20
C CYS A 12 9.30 2.27 7.70
N ALA A 13 10.36 2.61 8.44
CA ALA A 13 10.43 2.47 9.90
C ALA A 13 10.03 1.06 10.43
N GLY A 14 10.32 -0.01 9.67
CA GLY A 14 10.03 -1.39 10.06
C GLY A 14 8.61 -1.90 9.71
N LYS A 15 7.78 -1.08 9.07
CA LYS A 15 6.44 -1.46 8.58
C LYS A 15 6.42 -1.60 7.06
N LEU A 16 5.55 -2.45 6.54
CA LEU A 16 5.34 -2.58 5.09
C LEU A 16 4.14 -1.76 4.65
N TYR A 17 4.27 -1.00 3.58
CA TYR A 17 3.15 -0.23 3.02
C TYR A 17 2.67 -0.82 1.69
N ALA A 18 1.37 -1.00 1.54
CA ALA A 18 0.70 -1.34 0.30
C ALA A 18 -0.04 -0.10 -0.23
N VAL A 19 0.43 0.47 -1.34
CA VAL A 19 -0.09 1.72 -1.90
C VAL A 19 -0.83 1.44 -3.22
N GLY A 20 -2.14 1.70 -3.24
CA GLY A 20 -2.98 1.52 -4.43
C GLY A 20 -3.11 0.06 -4.88
N GLY A 21 -3.03 -0.16 -6.19
CA GLY A 21 -3.12 -1.49 -6.80
C GLY A 21 -4.44 -1.74 -7.52
N TYR A 22 -4.72 -3.02 -7.77
CA TYR A 22 -5.93 -3.48 -8.45
C TYR A 22 -6.43 -4.72 -7.73
N ASP A 23 -7.71 -4.73 -7.34
CA ASP A 23 -8.25 -5.76 -6.43
C ASP A 23 -8.74 -7.04 -7.14
N GLY A 24 -8.87 -7.01 -8.47
CA GLY A 24 -9.38 -8.10 -9.29
C GLY A 24 -10.87 -8.42 -9.10
N ALA A 25 -11.36 -8.31 -7.86
CA ALA A 25 -12.71 -8.67 -7.44
C ALA A 25 -13.74 -7.64 -7.92
N SER A 26 -13.54 -6.36 -7.63
CA SER A 26 -14.41 -5.29 -8.16
C SER A 26 -13.98 -4.81 -9.55
N ARG A 27 -12.83 -5.29 -10.03
CA ARG A 27 -12.18 -4.87 -11.28
C ARG A 27 -11.87 -3.37 -11.27
N GLN A 28 -11.48 -2.84 -10.11
CA GLN A 28 -11.14 -1.42 -9.95
C GLN A 28 -9.72 -1.20 -9.46
N CYS A 29 -9.15 -0.06 -9.87
CA CYS A 29 -7.95 0.47 -9.26
C CYS A 29 -8.26 1.01 -7.86
N LEU A 30 -7.30 0.83 -6.95
CA LEU A 30 -7.41 1.26 -5.56
C LEU A 30 -6.72 2.60 -5.35
N SER A 31 -7.27 3.41 -4.44
CA SER A 31 -6.64 4.59 -3.86
C SER A 31 -6.05 4.32 -2.48
N THR A 32 -6.42 3.20 -1.86
CA THR A 32 -6.11 2.93 -0.46
C THR A 32 -4.62 2.71 -0.23
N VAL A 33 -4.15 3.22 0.89
CA VAL A 33 -2.85 2.91 1.48
C VAL A 33 -3.10 2.11 2.75
N GLU A 34 -2.45 0.97 2.87
CA GLU A 34 -2.49 0.13 4.07
C GLU A 34 -1.08 -0.13 4.57
N GLU A 35 -0.91 -0.21 5.88
CA GLU A 35 0.34 -0.59 6.53
C GLU A 35 0.21 -1.94 7.20
N TYR A 36 1.25 -2.76 7.09
CA TYR A 36 1.41 -3.97 7.86
C TYR A 36 2.39 -3.73 8.99
N ASP A 37 1.95 -4.07 10.19
CA ASP A 37 2.76 -4.04 11.40
C ASP A 37 3.18 -5.48 11.77
N PRO A 38 4.46 -5.85 11.59
CA PRO A 38 4.95 -7.19 11.90
C PRO A 38 4.86 -7.55 13.39
N ALA A 39 4.77 -6.56 14.29
CA ALA A 39 4.67 -6.81 15.72
C ALA A 39 3.27 -7.31 16.13
N THR A 40 2.24 -6.88 15.40
CA THR A 40 0.85 -7.28 15.66
C THR A 40 0.30 -8.27 14.62
N ASP A 41 1.06 -8.53 13.55
CA ASP A 41 0.68 -9.33 12.39
C ASP A 41 -0.64 -8.85 11.76
N GLN A 42 -0.79 -7.52 11.64
CA GLN A 42 -2.03 -6.91 11.16
C GLN A 42 -1.77 -5.88 10.08
N TRP A 43 -2.72 -5.83 9.14
CA TRP A 43 -2.85 -4.76 8.16
C TRP A 43 -3.86 -3.73 8.66
N CYS A 44 -3.51 -2.45 8.53
CA CYS A 44 -4.33 -1.31 8.94
C CYS A 44 -4.45 -0.31 7.79
N TYR A 45 -5.62 0.31 7.64
CA TYR A 45 -5.80 1.44 6.72
C TYR A 45 -5.03 2.67 7.23
N VAL A 46 -4.37 3.35 6.30
CA VAL A 46 -3.58 4.56 6.58
C VAL A 46 -4.29 5.80 6.03
N ALA A 47 -4.50 5.84 4.71
CA ALA A 47 -5.08 6.97 3.99
C ALA A 47 -5.48 6.59 2.57
N ASP A 48 -6.17 7.48 1.87
CA ASP A 48 -6.39 7.41 0.43
C ASP A 48 -5.43 8.33 -0.34
N MET A 49 -4.95 7.84 -1.48
CA MET A 49 -4.35 8.67 -2.51
C MET A 49 -5.40 9.55 -3.18
N SER A 50 -4.98 10.70 -3.70
CA SER A 50 -5.83 11.61 -4.48
C SER A 50 -6.33 11.03 -5.81
N THR A 51 -5.71 9.95 -6.31
CA THR A 51 -6.12 9.28 -7.54
C THR A 51 -5.82 7.79 -7.43
N ARG A 52 -6.76 6.96 -7.91
CA ARG A 52 -6.62 5.51 -7.99
C ARG A 52 -5.52 5.13 -8.99
N ARG A 53 -4.62 4.21 -8.64
CA ARG A 53 -3.47 3.84 -9.49
C ARG A 53 -3.20 2.33 -9.42
N SER A 54 -2.77 1.75 -10.53
CA SER A 54 -2.23 0.39 -10.60
C SER A 54 -0.99 0.38 -11.52
N GLY A 55 -0.05 -0.55 -11.30
CA GLY A 55 1.18 -0.64 -12.09
C GLY A 55 2.22 0.47 -11.85
N ALA A 56 2.10 1.22 -10.75
CA ALA A 56 3.07 2.24 -10.36
C ALA A 56 4.21 1.66 -9.49
N GLY A 57 5.41 2.24 -9.58
CA GLY A 57 6.48 2.03 -8.60
C GLY A 57 6.32 2.96 -7.39
N VAL A 58 6.80 2.54 -6.23
CA VAL A 58 6.79 3.31 -4.98
C VAL A 58 8.21 3.40 -4.46
N ALA A 59 8.58 4.55 -3.90
CA ALA A 59 9.88 4.78 -3.28
C ALA A 59 9.72 5.68 -2.05
N VAL A 60 10.50 5.41 -1.01
CA VAL A 60 10.63 6.20 0.20
C VAL A 60 11.70 7.24 -0.08
N ILE A 61 11.29 8.49 0.04
CA ILE A 61 12.21 9.61 0.07
C ILE A 61 12.38 9.96 1.53
N ASP A 62 13.52 9.60 2.10
CA ASP A 62 13.94 10.15 3.38
C ASP A 62 14.17 11.64 3.16
N LYS A 63 13.44 12.52 3.86
CA LYS A 63 13.60 13.96 3.66
C LYS A 63 14.99 14.35 4.17
N PRO A 64 15.91 14.84 3.33
CA PRO A 64 17.01 15.62 3.85
C PRO A 64 16.40 16.91 4.42
N LEU A 65 16.91 17.35 5.57
CA LEU A 65 16.55 18.61 6.23
C LEU A 65 16.51 19.79 5.25
#